data_AF-A0A7X8I487-F1
#
_entry.id   AF-A0A7X8I487-F1
#
_cell.length_a   1.000
_cell.length_b   1.000
_cell.length_c   1.000
_cell.angle_alpha   90.00
_cell.angle_beta   90.00
_cell.angle_gamma   90.00
#
_symmetry.space_group_name_H-M   'P 1'
#
loop_
_entity.id
_entity.type
_entity.pdbx_description
1 polymer ?
#
loop_
_entity_poly.entity_id
_entity_poly.type
_entity_poly.pdbx_seq_one_letter_code
_entity_poly.pdbx_strand_id
1 'polypeptide(L)'
;MLWHAYPKHESIIETYDVGELTVEVLDHPSLRSSIDLAVVAFSLLVFHKNEIIAVFQIEQEDLRSLSERLGCSIRELQDEYRTKGTLSDPRVYVYTKERRNDEGPYEEELTFFSAREFLLELMCDTFDLLFDPVLRG
;
A
#
# COMPACT_ATOMS: atom_id res chain seq x y z
N MET A 1 -16.92 1.24 4.98
CA MET A 1 -15.45 1.14 5.02
C MET A 1 -15.06 -0.20 4.44
N LEU A 2 -14.32 -0.21 3.33
CA LEU A 2 -13.74 -1.44 2.78
C LEU A 2 -12.59 -1.89 3.73
N TRP A 3 -12.93 -2.68 4.75
CA TRP A 3 -12.04 -3.10 5.85
C TRP A 3 -10.95 -4.13 5.46
N HIS A 4 -10.87 -4.54 4.19
CA HIS A 4 -10.04 -5.70 3.81
C HIS A 4 -8.54 -5.40 3.66
N ALA A 5 -8.17 -4.15 3.38
CA ALA A 5 -6.78 -3.74 3.13
C ALA A 5 -6.12 -3.02 4.31
N TYR A 6 -6.76 -3.05 5.49
CA TYR A 6 -6.24 -2.32 6.65
C TYR A 6 -5.04 -3.06 7.26
N PRO A 7 -3.85 -2.44 7.32
CA PRO A 7 -2.66 -3.06 7.89
C PRO A 7 -2.76 -3.15 9.42
N LYS A 8 -2.12 -4.17 10.01
CA LYS A 8 -1.89 -4.20 11.46
C LYS A 8 -0.85 -3.14 11.83
N HIS A 9 -1.07 -2.42 12.93
CA HIS A 9 -0.14 -1.43 13.48
C HIS A 9 1.02 -2.12 14.23
N GLU A 10 1.73 -3.00 13.54
CA GLU A 10 2.81 -3.81 14.13
C GLU A 10 4.15 -3.57 13.41
N SER A 11 4.14 -2.87 12.27
CA SER A 11 5.32 -2.66 11.39
C SER A 11 5.60 -1.19 11.09
N ILE A 12 5.27 -0.26 12.01
CA ILE A 12 5.53 1.17 11.82
C ILE A 12 7.04 1.41 11.87
N ILE A 13 7.61 1.96 10.80
CA ILE A 13 9.03 2.32 10.73
C ILE A 13 9.21 3.81 11.04
N GLU A 14 8.43 4.67 10.39
CA GLU A 14 8.56 6.11 10.50
C GLU A 14 7.19 6.75 10.75
N THR A 15 7.20 7.88 11.44
CA THR A 15 6.01 8.71 11.66
C THR A 15 6.35 10.13 11.25
N TYR A 16 5.44 10.78 10.53
CA TYR A 16 5.58 12.14 10.05
C TYR A 16 4.44 13.01 10.55
N ASP A 17 4.73 14.26 10.84
CA ASP A 17 3.71 15.30 11.02
C ASP A 17 3.66 16.15 9.74
N VAL A 18 2.46 16.36 9.20
CA VAL A 18 2.21 17.11 7.95
C VAL A 18 1.04 18.07 8.17
N GLY A 19 1.34 19.28 8.63
CA GLY A 19 0.31 20.22 9.07
C GLY A 19 -0.50 19.67 10.25
N GLU A 20 -1.81 19.42 10.05
CA GLU A 20 -2.70 18.83 11.07
C GLU A 20 -2.79 17.29 10.97
N LEU A 21 -2.08 16.68 10.01
CA LEU A 21 -2.09 15.25 9.78
C LEU A 21 -0.90 14.58 10.48
N THR A 22 -1.14 13.38 10.97
CA THR A 22 -0.08 12.46 11.38
C THR A 22 -0.07 11.31 10.38
N VAL A 23 1.12 10.90 9.98
CA VAL A 23 1.32 9.89 8.94
C VAL A 23 2.22 8.81 9.47
N GLU A 24 1.79 7.55 9.40
CA GLU A 24 2.61 6.40 9.80
C GLU A 24 2.99 5.60 8.55
N VAL A 25 4.29 5.31 8.39
CA VAL A 25 4.83 4.50 7.30
C VAL A 25 5.14 3.11 7.82
N LEU A 26 4.60 2.10 7.14
CA LEU A 26 4.72 0.70 7.48
C LEU A 26 5.40 -0.07 6.36
N ASP A 27 6.24 -1.02 6.76
CA ASP A 27 6.99 -1.92 5.87
C ASP A 27 6.47 -3.34 6.00
N HIS A 28 6.12 -3.93 4.85
CA HIS A 28 5.51 -5.26 4.73
C HIS A 28 4.44 -5.55 5.80
N PRO A 29 3.43 -4.67 6.00
CA PRO A 29 2.46 -4.88 7.05
C PRO A 29 1.55 -6.07 6.74
N SER A 30 1.27 -6.89 7.75
CA SER A 30 0.21 -7.89 7.64
C SER A 30 -1.16 -7.22 7.56
N LEU A 31 -2.04 -7.71 6.70
CA LEU A 31 -3.42 -7.23 6.61
C LEU A 31 -4.28 -7.81 7.74
N ARG A 32 -5.35 -7.09 8.12
CA ARG A 32 -6.35 -7.58 9.09
C ARG A 32 -7.29 -8.64 8.48
N SER A 33 -7.45 -8.65 7.17
CA SER A 33 -8.26 -9.64 6.44
C SER A 33 -7.42 -10.88 6.16
N SER A 34 -7.98 -12.07 6.37
CA SER A 34 -7.29 -13.36 6.17
C SER A 34 -7.27 -13.85 4.72
N ILE A 35 -7.63 -12.98 3.77
CA ILE A 35 -7.65 -13.31 2.33
C ILE A 35 -6.42 -12.63 1.72
N ASP A 36 -5.28 -13.30 1.84
CA ASP A 36 -3.99 -12.83 1.32
C ASP A 36 -3.89 -13.13 -0.19
N LEU A 37 -4.74 -12.47 -0.99
CA LEU A 37 -4.53 -12.44 -2.44
C LEU A 37 -3.51 -11.37 -2.86
N ALA A 38 -3.14 -10.48 -1.94
CA ALA A 38 -2.16 -9.45 -2.16
C ALA A 38 -1.21 -9.37 -0.96
N VAL A 39 0.06 -9.15 -1.28
CA VAL A 39 1.11 -8.76 -0.35
C VAL A 39 1.22 -7.24 -0.40
N VAL A 40 1.17 -6.60 0.76
CA VAL A 40 1.46 -5.17 0.88
C VAL A 40 2.96 -5.02 1.09
N ALA A 41 3.65 -4.39 0.15
CA ALA A 41 5.08 -4.09 0.29
C ALA A 41 5.28 -2.91 1.24
N PHE A 42 4.52 -1.83 1.04
CA PHE A 42 4.58 -0.63 1.88
C PHE A 42 3.19 -0.04 2.05
N SER A 43 2.95 0.57 3.22
CA SER A 43 1.70 1.26 3.51
C SER A 43 1.96 2.57 4.23
N LEU A 44 1.19 3.59 3.88
CA LEU A 44 1.18 4.88 4.54
C LEU A 44 -0.23 5.13 5.08
N LEU A 45 -0.35 5.23 6.41
CA LEU A 45 -1.59 5.50 7.12
C LEU A 45 -1.68 6.99 7.42
N VAL A 46 -2.77 7.65 6.99
CA VAL A 46 -2.99 9.07 7.22
C VAL A 46 -4.05 9.27 8.29
N PHE A 47 -3.68 9.99 9.35
CA PHE A 47 -4.52 10.30 10.50
C PHE A 47 -4.85 11.78 10.54
N HIS A 48 -6.09 12.08 10.89
CA HIS A 48 -6.53 13.41 11.31
C HIS A 48 -7.31 13.27 12.61
N LYS A 49 -6.88 13.98 13.67
CA LYS A 49 -7.50 13.89 15.01
C LYS A 49 -7.64 12.45 15.53
N ASN A 50 -6.59 11.64 15.35
CA ASN A 50 -6.51 10.22 15.71
C ASN A 50 -7.45 9.29 14.94
N GLU A 51 -8.15 9.77 13.91
CA GLU A 51 -8.89 8.91 12.99
C GLU A 51 -8.14 8.74 11.68
N ILE A 52 -8.11 7.51 11.16
CA ILE A 52 -7.58 7.28 9.82
C ILE A 52 -8.56 7.76 8.78
N ILE A 53 -8.06 8.59 7.89
CA ILE A 53 -8.84 9.19 6.80
C ILE A 53 -8.47 8.58 5.44
N ALA A 54 -7.23 8.11 5.28
CA ALA A 54 -6.77 7.43 4.08
C ALA A 54 -5.64 6.44 4.37
N VAL A 55 -5.47 5.46 3.48
CA VAL A 55 -4.35 4.53 3.45
C VAL A 55 -3.83 4.45 2.02
N PHE A 56 -2.53 4.66 1.84
CA PHE A 56 -1.84 4.52 0.56
C PHE A 56 -0.99 3.27 0.61
N GLN A 57 -1.07 2.41 -0.39
CA GLN A 57 -0.43 1.10 -0.36
C GLN A 57 0.22 0.78 -1.69
N ILE A 58 1.39 0.14 -1.62
CA ILE A 58 2.00 -0.57 -2.74
C ILE A 58 1.70 -2.05 -2.53
N GLU A 59 0.89 -2.60 -3.42
CA GLU A 59 0.42 -3.98 -3.37
C GLU A 59 0.96 -4.79 -4.54
N GLN A 60 1.24 -6.06 -4.27
CA GLN A 60 1.53 -7.06 -5.29
C GLN A 60 0.59 -8.23 -5.09
N GLU A 61 -0.04 -8.71 -6.14
CA GLU A 61 -0.89 -9.89 -6.06
C GLU A 61 -0.05 -11.15 -5.88
N ASP A 62 -0.46 -12.03 -4.97
CA ASP A 62 0.17 -13.34 -4.78
C ASP A 62 -0.40 -14.32 -5.79
N LEU A 63 0.39 -14.61 -6.84
CA LEU A 63 -0.01 -15.49 -7.92
C LEU A 63 -0.20 -16.93 -7.46
N ARG A 64 0.41 -17.36 -6.33
CA ARG A 64 0.13 -18.68 -5.75
C ARG A 64 -1.28 -18.72 -5.19
N SER A 65 -1.60 -17.78 -4.30
CA SER A 65 -2.92 -17.67 -3.68
C SER A 65 -4.03 -17.46 -4.72
N LEU A 66 -3.75 -16.66 -5.76
CA LEU A 66 -4.65 -16.51 -6.91
C LEU A 66 -4.84 -17.81 -7.67
N SER A 67 -3.77 -18.55 -7.97
CA SER A 67 -3.86 -19.82 -8.70
C SER A 67 -4.73 -20.84 -7.98
N GLU A 68 -4.57 -20.95 -6.65
CA GLU A 68 -5.36 -21.84 -5.80
C GLU A 68 -6.84 -21.42 -5.79
N ARG A 69 -7.12 -20.12 -5.71
CA ARG A 69 -8.48 -19.58 -5.68
C ARG A 69 -9.20 -19.72 -7.02
N LEU A 70 -8.49 -19.54 -8.14
CA LEU A 70 -9.04 -19.62 -9.49
C LEU A 70 -9.06 -21.05 -10.03
N GLY A 71 -8.37 -21.99 -9.38
CA GLY A 71 -8.26 -23.38 -9.84
C GLY A 71 -7.45 -23.52 -11.13
N CYS A 72 -6.48 -22.63 -11.35
CA CYS A 72 -5.58 -22.64 -12.50
C CYS A 72 -4.14 -22.95 -12.07
N SER A 73 -3.26 -23.17 -13.04
CA SER A 73 -1.83 -23.32 -12.76
C SER A 73 -1.16 -21.96 -12.56
N ILE A 74 -0.16 -21.92 -11.67
CA ILE A 74 0.66 -20.70 -11.50
C ILE A 74 1.34 -20.25 -12.80
N ARG A 75 1.63 -21.19 -13.71
CA ARG A 75 2.28 -20.88 -14.99
C ARG A 75 1.37 -20.09 -15.92
N GLU A 76 0.06 -20.38 -15.92
CA GLU A 76 -0.92 -19.60 -16.68
C GLU A 76 -0.96 -18.15 -16.18
N LEU A 77 -0.94 -17.94 -14.86
CA LEU A 77 -0.88 -16.58 -14.30
C LEU A 77 0.46 -15.90 -14.59
N GLN A 78 1.58 -16.61 -14.51
CA GLN A 78 2.89 -16.06 -14.87
C GLN A 78 2.94 -15.58 -16.34
N ASP A 79 2.36 -16.36 -17.26
CA ASP A 79 2.28 -16.00 -18.68
C ASP A 79 1.33 -14.80 -18.90
N GLU A 80 0.19 -14.74 -18.19
CA GLU A 80 -0.78 -13.63 -18.26
C GLU A 80 -0.19 -12.31 -17.72
N TYR A 81 0.44 -12.36 -16.55
CA TYR A 81 1.09 -11.22 -15.90
C TYR A 81 2.49 -10.92 -16.47
N ARG A 82 2.95 -11.72 -17.44
CA ARG A 82 4.26 -11.59 -18.10
C ARG A 82 5.44 -11.54 -17.11
N THR A 83 5.34 -12.29 -16.02
CA THR A 83 6.35 -12.38 -14.97
C THR A 83 6.86 -13.81 -14.81
N LYS A 84 8.09 -13.94 -14.30
CA LYS A 84 8.64 -15.24 -13.86
C LYS A 84 8.53 -15.44 -12.34
N GLY A 85 8.10 -14.40 -11.63
CA GLY A 85 7.96 -14.40 -10.18
C GLY A 85 6.65 -15.03 -9.71
N THR A 86 6.44 -15.04 -8.39
CA THR A 86 5.18 -15.45 -7.75
C THR A 86 4.32 -14.26 -7.33
N LEU A 87 4.81 -13.05 -7.59
CA LEU A 87 4.13 -11.80 -7.30
C LEU A 87 3.90 -11.07 -8.63
N SER A 88 2.76 -10.36 -8.72
CA SER A 88 2.54 -9.41 -9.81
C SER A 88 3.52 -8.24 -9.73
N ASP A 89 3.54 -7.42 -10.78
CA ASP A 89 4.14 -6.09 -10.68
C ASP A 89 3.43 -5.28 -9.59
N PRO A 90 4.17 -4.41 -8.87
CA PRO A 90 3.60 -3.58 -7.81
C PRO A 90 2.65 -2.54 -8.37
N ARG A 91 1.54 -2.35 -7.67
CA ARG A 91 0.51 -1.36 -8.00
C ARG A 91 0.18 -0.50 -6.79
N VAL A 92 -0.18 0.74 -7.04
CA VAL A 92 -0.47 1.73 -6.02
C VAL A 92 -1.98 1.85 -5.84
N TYR A 93 -2.43 1.72 -4.59
CA TYR A 93 -3.83 1.90 -4.24
C TYR A 93 -4.00 2.95 -3.15
N VAL A 94 -5.07 3.74 -3.27
CA VAL A 94 -5.51 4.69 -2.25
C VAL A 94 -6.88 4.27 -1.74
N TYR A 95 -6.92 3.98 -0.45
CA TYR A 95 -8.12 3.60 0.27
C TYR A 95 -8.61 4.77 1.12
N THR A 96 -9.86 5.15 0.94
CA THR A 96 -10.56 6.06 1.85
C THR A 96 -11.74 5.35 2.51
N LYS A 97 -12.48 6.03 3.39
CA LYS A 97 -13.70 5.47 3.98
C LYS A 97 -14.73 5.04 2.91
N GLU A 98 -14.71 5.67 1.74
CA GLU A 98 -15.73 5.55 0.69
C GLU A 98 -15.28 4.74 -0.52
N ARG A 99 -14.01 4.82 -0.93
CA ARG A 99 -13.53 4.25 -2.19
C ARG A 99 -12.16 3.61 -2.08
N ARG A 100 -11.90 2.69 -3.00
CA ARG A 100 -10.57 2.20 -3.37
C ARG A 100 -10.26 2.76 -4.75
N ASN A 101 -9.16 3.49 -4.88
CA ASN A 101 -8.64 3.98 -6.15
C ASN A 101 -7.40 3.19 -6.52
N ASP A 102 -7.30 2.82 -7.79
CA ASP A 102 -6.08 2.29 -8.41
C ASP A 102 -5.36 3.47 -9.06
N GLU A 103 -4.20 3.83 -8.53
CA GLU A 103 -3.37 4.94 -9.04
C GLU A 103 -2.38 4.46 -10.12
N GLY A 104 -2.39 3.17 -10.45
CA GLY A 104 -1.58 2.58 -11.51
C GLY A 104 -0.38 1.76 -11.02
N PRO A 105 0.52 1.38 -11.94
CA PRO A 105 1.72 0.64 -11.60
C PRO A 105 2.69 1.52 -10.78
N TYR A 106 3.42 0.89 -9.86
CA TYR A 106 4.60 1.48 -9.24
C TYR A 106 5.83 1.12 -10.07
N GLU A 107 6.51 2.10 -10.64
CA GLU A 107 7.57 1.88 -11.64
C GLU A 107 9.00 2.01 -11.10
N GLU A 108 9.15 2.47 -9.86
CA GLU A 108 10.45 2.63 -9.21
C GLU A 108 10.95 1.32 -8.60
N GLU A 109 12.21 1.31 -8.14
CA GLU A 109 12.73 0.19 -7.37
C GLU A 109 11.93 0.06 -6.06
N LEU A 110 11.60 -1.18 -5.67
CA LEU A 110 10.79 -1.44 -4.48
C LEU A 110 11.69 -1.49 -3.23
N THR A 111 12.27 -0.34 -2.89
CA THR A 111 13.04 -0.14 -1.65
C THR A 111 12.24 0.72 -0.67
N PHE A 112 12.57 0.65 0.62
CA PHE A 112 11.92 1.50 1.62
C PHE A 112 12.01 2.99 1.29
N PHE A 113 13.18 3.47 0.87
CA PHE A 113 13.41 4.90 0.64
C PHE A 113 12.58 5.44 -0.52
N SER A 114 12.61 4.76 -1.67
CA SER A 114 11.84 5.13 -2.86
C SER A 114 10.33 5.01 -2.63
N ALA A 115 9.88 3.89 -2.07
CA ALA A 115 8.46 3.68 -1.77
C ALA A 115 7.91 4.72 -0.79
N ARG A 116 8.67 5.03 0.26
CA ARG A 116 8.29 6.05 1.24
C ARG A 116 8.18 7.43 0.61
N GLU A 117 9.17 7.85 -0.17
CA GLU A 117 9.17 9.16 -0.84
C GLU A 117 7.99 9.28 -1.80
N PHE A 118 7.81 8.28 -2.66
CA PHE A 118 6.68 8.21 -3.57
C PHE A 118 5.32 8.30 -2.85
N LEU A 119 5.11 7.52 -1.79
CA LEU A 119 3.83 7.51 -1.05
C LEU A 119 3.57 8.84 -0.32
N LEU A 120 4.60 9.47 0.23
CA LEU A 120 4.48 10.79 0.87
C LEU A 120 4.12 11.88 -0.15
N GLU A 121 4.79 11.89 -1.32
CA GLU A 121 4.49 12.83 -2.41
C GLU A 121 3.06 12.64 -2.91
N LEU A 122 2.67 11.39 -3.22
CA LEU A 122 1.31 11.06 -3.66
C LEU A 122 0.26 11.48 -2.63
N MET A 123 0.53 11.30 -1.34
CA MET A 123 -0.35 11.75 -0.27
C MET A 123 -0.47 13.28 -0.25
N CYS A 124 0.64 14.01 -0.34
CA CYS A 124 0.63 15.48 -0.38
C CYS A 124 -0.20 15.99 -1.56
N ASP A 125 -0.02 15.41 -2.74
CA ASP A 125 -0.79 15.74 -3.94
C ASP A 125 -2.28 15.41 -3.77
N THR A 126 -2.59 14.23 -3.20
CA THR A 126 -3.99 13.78 -2.99
C THR A 126 -4.77 14.71 -2.06
N PHE A 127 -4.11 15.34 -1.10
CA PHE A 127 -4.73 16.22 -0.11
C PHE A 127 -4.46 17.72 -0.37
N ASP A 128 -3.85 18.09 -1.50
CA ASP A 128 -3.44 19.45 -1.84
C ASP A 128 -2.65 20.13 -0.70
N LEU A 129 -1.73 19.39 -0.07
CA LEU A 129 -0.98 19.88 1.09
C LEU A 129 0.16 20.82 0.66
N LEU A 130 0.28 21.93 1.37
CA LEU A 130 1.37 22.91 1.18
C LEU A 130 2.50 22.74 2.20
N PHE A 131 2.36 21.80 3.14
CA PHE A 131 3.33 21.56 4.19
C PHE A 131 4.15 20.32 3.86
N ASP A 132 5.46 20.43 3.97
CA ASP A 132 6.36 19.29 3.81
C ASP A 132 6.22 18.32 4.99
N PRO A 133 6.32 17.00 4.75
CA PRO A 133 6.35 16.03 5.83
C PRO A 133 7.58 16.19 6.73
N VAL A 134 7.36 16.29 8.04
CA VAL A 134 8.43 16.40 9.03
C VAL A 134 8.52 15.10 9.82
N LEU A 135 9.66 14.42 9.75
CA LEU A 135 9.90 13.19 10.49
C LEU A 135 9.81 13.45 12.00
N ARG A 136 8.97 12.68 12.68
CA ARG A 136 8.79 12.71 14.12
C ARG A 136 9.84 11.83 14.78
N GLY A 137 10.71 12.44 15.58
CA GLY A 137 11.80 11.79 16.30
C GLY A 137 11.36 10.99 17.52
#